data_AF-A0A838EPS9-F1
#
_entry.id   AF-A0A838EPS9-F1
#
_cell.length_a   1.000
_cell.length_b   1.000
_cell.length_c   1.000
_cell.angle_alpha   90.00
_cell.angle_beta   90.00
_cell.angle_gamma   90.00
#
_symmetry.space_group_name_H-M   'P 1'
#
loop_
_entity.id
_entity.type
_entity.pdbx_description
1 polymer ?
#
loop_
_entity_poly.entity_id
_entity_poly.type
_entity_poly.pdbx_seq_one_letter_code
_entity_poly.pdbx_strand_id
1 'polypeptide(L)' 'MAEEKNEELLTVHEIARRLRVDDTTVRRWIKSGSLEAITLPHRGKRQAYRIKLSTLNTLLNSSLPLT' A
#
# COMPACT_ATOMS: atom_id res chain seq x y z
N MET A 1 2.76 2.14 26.63
CA MET A 1 3.51 1.10 25.90
C MET A 1 3.62 1.57 24.47
N ALA A 2 4.78 2.08 24.09
CA ALA A 2 5.03 2.51 22.72
C ALA A 2 5.22 1.24 21.89
N GLU A 3 4.25 0.90 21.06
CA GLU A 3 4.42 -0.16 20.05
C GLU A 3 5.61 0.24 19.18
N GLU A 4 6.72 -0.50 19.30
CA GLU A 4 7.75 -0.58 18.27
C GLU A 4 7.09 -1.05 16.99
N LYS A 5 6.59 -0.08 16.24
CA LYS A 5 5.83 -0.28 15.02
C LYS A 5 6.81 -0.69 13.94
N ASN A 6 7.21 -1.97 13.98
CA ASN A 6 7.88 -2.63 12.88
C ASN A 6 7.06 -2.30 11.63
N GLU A 7 7.59 -1.46 10.74
CA GLU A 7 6.81 -0.85 9.67
C GLU A 7 6.33 -1.97 8.74
N GLU A 8 5.10 -2.47 8.96
CA GLU A 8 4.59 -3.63 8.23
C GLU A 8 4.53 -3.28 6.74
N LEU A 9 5.39 -3.95 5.96
CA LEU A 9 5.50 -3.76 4.52
C LEU A 9 4.62 -4.78 3.80
N LEU A 10 3.59 -4.28 3.13
CA LEU A 10 2.59 -5.06 2.45
C LEU A 10 2.89 -5.18 0.97
N THR A 11 2.53 -6.31 0.40
CA THR A 11 2.47 -6.51 -1.04
C THR A 11 1.19 -5.90 -1.61
N VAL A 12 1.20 -5.70 -2.92
CA VAL A 12 0.02 -5.28 -3.69
C VAL A 12 -1.20 -6.18 -3.41
N HIS A 13 -0.98 -7.49 -3.34
CA HIS A 13 -2.05 -8.46 -3.16
C HIS A 13 -2.71 -8.39 -1.78
N GLU A 14 -1.92 -8.15 -0.73
CA GLU A 14 -2.46 -7.98 0.62
C GLU A 14 -3.32 -6.73 0.73
N ILE A 15 -2.90 -5.64 0.09
CA ILE A 15 -3.67 -4.39 0.05
C ILE A 15 -4.95 -4.57 -0.76
N ALA A 16 -4.85 -5.21 -1.92
CA ALA A 16 -5.98 -5.53 -2.77
C ALA A 16 -7.07 -6.28 -1.99
N ARG A 17 -6.69 -7.30 -1.22
CA ARG A 17 -7.63 -8.00 -0.33
C ARG A 17 -8.22 -7.12 0.76
N ARG A 18 -7.40 -6.32 1.46
CA ARG A 18 -7.87 -5.45 2.56
C ARG A 18 -8.86 -4.38 2.08
N LEU A 19 -8.60 -3.80 0.91
CA LEU A 19 -9.44 -2.77 0.29
C LEU A 19 -10.56 -3.33 -0.59
N ARG A 20 -10.60 -4.66 -0.80
CA ARG A 20 -11.53 -5.34 -1.70
C ARG A 20 -11.49 -4.81 -3.14
N VAL A 21 -10.29 -4.51 -3.62
CA VAL A 21 -10.04 -4.09 -5.02
C VAL A 21 -9.14 -5.08 -5.72
N ASP A 22 -9.03 -4.99 -7.05
CA ASP A 22 -8.12 -5.83 -7.82
C ASP A 22 -6.65 -5.39 -7.70
N ASP A 23 -5.73 -6.35 -7.83
CA ASP A 23 -4.28 -6.13 -7.87
C ASP A 23 -3.85 -5.09 -8.91
N THR A 24 -4.54 -5.03 -10.05
CA THR A 24 -4.27 -4.05 -11.12
C THR A 24 -4.69 -2.64 -10.73
N THR A 25 -5.75 -2.48 -9.93
CA THR A 25 -6.20 -1.20 -9.39
C THR A 25 -5.15 -0.62 -8.45
N VAL A 26 -4.62 -1.44 -7.54
CA VAL A 26 -3.55 -1.01 -6.63
C VAL A 26 -2.30 -0.62 -7.40
N ARG A 27 -1.89 -1.39 -8.42
CA ARG A 27 -0.76 -1.01 -9.30
C ARG A 27 -1.03 0.28 -10.06
N ARG A 28 -2.26 0.52 -10.50
CA ARG A 28 -2.64 1.76 -11.18
C ARG A 28 -2.49 2.95 -10.24
N TRP A 29 -2.92 2.83 -8.98
CA TRP A 29 -2.74 3.88 -7.97
C TRP A 29 -1.28 4.18 -7.65
N ILE A 30 -0.44 3.15 -7.62
CA ILE A 30 1.01 3.33 -7.46
C ILE A 30 1.57 4.09 -8.66
N LYS A 31 1.20 3.69 -9.88
CA LYS A 31 1.66 4.36 -11.12
C LYS A 31 1.15 5.80 -11.26
N SER A 32 -0.06 6.10 -10.77
CA SER A 32 -0.61 7.46 -10.78
C SER A 32 -0.08 8.33 -9.64
N GLY A 33 0.73 7.78 -8.72
CA GLY A 33 1.22 8.49 -7.53
C GLY A 33 0.18 8.65 -6.43
N SER A 34 -0.99 8.03 -6.55
CA SER A 34 -2.06 8.06 -5.55
C SER A 34 -1.76 7.16 -4.35
N LEU A 35 -0.86 6.18 -4.51
CA LEU A 35 -0.40 5.30 -3.44
C LEU A 35 1.12 5.21 -3.46
N GLU A 36 1.77 5.65 -2.37
CA GLU A 36 3.22 5.57 -2.24
C GLU A 36 3.67 4.11 -2.04
N ALA A 37 4.67 3.68 -2.81
CA ALA A 37 5.21 2.33 -2.74
C ALA A 37 6.71 2.30 -3.01
N ILE A 38 7.40 1.43 -2.29
CA ILE A 38 8.81 1.09 -2.50
C ILE A 38 8.88 0.05 -3.61
N THR A 39 9.53 0.39 -4.72
CA THR A 39 9.85 -0.55 -5.80
C THR A 39 11.03 -1.42 -5.40
N LEU A 40 10.88 -2.74 -5.48
CA LEU A 40 12.01 -3.65 -5.29
C LEU A 40 12.73 -3.92 -6.60
N PRO A 41 14.05 -4.21 -6.54
CA PRO A 41 14.79 -4.66 -7.72
C PRO A 41 14.12 -5.91 -8.32
N HIS A 42 14.07 -5.96 -9.64
CA HIS A 42 13.27 -6.91 -10.39
C HIS A 42 13.69 -8.37 -10.10
N ARG A 43 12.82 -9.14 -9.43
CA ARG A 43 12.93 -10.60 -9.29
C ARG A 43 11.86 -11.25 -10.18
N GLY A 44 12.22 -11.68 -11.38
CA GLY A 44 11.34 -12.46 -12.27
C GLY A 44 10.66 -11.64 -13.37
N LYS A 45 9.39 -11.93 -13.71
CA LYS A 45 8.66 -11.29 -14.84
C LYS A 45 7.84 -10.05 -14.44
N ARG A 46 7.68 -9.76 -13.14
CA ARG A 46 6.79 -8.70 -12.63
C ARG A 46 7.51 -7.80 -11.63
N GLN A 47 7.28 -6.49 -11.74
CA GLN A 47 7.72 -5.49 -10.74
C GLN A 47 7.05 -5.78 -9.39
N ALA A 48 7.87 -5.89 -8.35
CA ALA A 48 7.41 -6.09 -6.98
C ALA A 48 7.38 -4.73 -6.25
N TYR A 49 6.28 -4.47 -5.56
CA TYR A 49 6.08 -3.26 -4.77
C TYR A 49 5.86 -3.65 -3.32
N ARG A 50 6.41 -2.85 -2.41
CA ARG A 50 6.10 -2.88 -0.98
C ARG A 50 5.50 -1.56 -0.56
N ILE A 51 4.41 -1.60 0.16
CA ILE A 51 3.67 -0.43 0.63
C ILE A 51 3.67 -0.48 2.15
N LYS A 52 3.95 0.64 2.81
CA LYS A 52 3.87 0.71 4.27
C LYS A 52 2.40 0.65 4.69
N LEU A 53 2.08 -0.15 5.70
CA LEU A 53 0.75 -0.17 6.31
C LEU A 53 0.34 1.23 6.80
N SER A 54 1.30 2.03 7.29
CA SER A 54 1.07 3.43 7.68
C SER A 54 0.52 4.27 6.53
N THR A 55 1.05 4.14 5.31
CA THR A 55 0.56 4.85 4.12
C THR A 55 -0.90 4.51 3.83
N LEU A 56 -1.25 3.22 3.93
CA LEU A 56 -2.64 2.77 3.76
C LEU A 56 -3.56 3.39 4.81
N ASN A 57 -3.17 3.35 6.08
CA ASN A 57 -3.95 3.93 7.17
C ASN A 57 -4.13 5.45 7.00
N THR A 58 -3.08 6.16 6.58
CA THR A 58 -3.16 7.60 6.29
C THR A 58 -4.14 7.88 5.17
N LEU A 59 -4.15 7.08 4.10
CA LEU A 59 -5.11 7.23 2.99
C LEU A 59 -6.55 6.98 3.44
N LEU A 60 -6.77 5.95 4.27
CA LEU A 60 -8.10 5.66 4.82
C LEU A 60 -8.58 6.77 5.77
N ASN A 61 -7.69 7.30 6.60
CA ASN A 61 -8.02 8.36 7.56
C ASN A 61 -8.17 9.73 6.91
N SER A 62 -7.47 10.03 5.80
CA SER A 62 -7.63 11.31 5.09
C SER A 62 -8.97 11.42 4.36
N SER A 63 -9.62 10.28 4.07
CA SER A 63 -10.94 10.23 3.43
C SER A 63 -12.10 10.48 4.41
N LEU A 64 -11.87 10.52 5.71
CA LEU A 64 -12.91 10.77 6.71
C LEU A 64 -12.82 12.23 7.18
N PRO A 65 -13.67 13.15 6.69
CA PRO A 65 -13.83 14.42 7.36
C PRO A 65 -14.45 14.15 8.73
N LEU A 66 -13.67 14.34 9.78
CA LEU A 66 -14.19 14.44 11.15
C LEU A 66 -15.20 15.61 11.17
N THR A 67 -16.49 15.27 11.18
CA THR A 67 -17.60 16.19 11.48
C THR A 67 -18.09 15.89 12.88
#